data_AF-I1BIL6-F1
#
_entry.id   AF-I1BIL6-F1
#
_cell.length_a   1.000
_cell.length_b   1.000
_cell.length_c   1.000
_cell.angle_alpha   90.00
_cell.angle_beta   90.00
_cell.angle_gamma   90.00
#
_symmetry.space_group_name_H-M   'P 1'
#
loop_
_entity.id
_entity.type
_entity.pdbx_description
1 polymer ?
#
loop_
_entity_poly.entity_id
_entity_poly.type
_entity_poly.pdbx_seq_one_letter_code
_entity_poly.pdbx_strand_id
1 'polypeptide(L)'
;MKNVDFQYPGSDRKQLIDISMQCSLASRVAVIGPNGAGKSTLIKLLTGEIESEIGTVWKHPNLRIAYVAQHAFHHIEQHLDSTPNEYIQWRYATGEDREELDKNDRMNGEANKKVMEQVFVIDGEKRVIEEIVGRRKLKQSYEYEVSWVGRSSVDNTWISRQKLEDMGFGKKIAEVDSAEAAKMGLNRPLTAKEIEKHLTEVGLEAEFATHSRIRGLSGGQKVKLVIGAAMWNKPHMLVLDEPTNYLDRESLGALAMAIKEYGGGVVIVTHNREFSEALCTEVWKVDNGRLTPSGHNWVSGNGSTAIKEQEAEDMVDAQGNTIKAVEKKKKLTSKELRKKKKERMERRKRGEEVFSDEDDL
;
A
#
# COMPACT_ATOMS: atom_id res chain seq x y z
N MET A 1 10.08 -6.95 1.57
CA MET A 1 10.69 -6.80 2.91
C MET A 1 11.17 -8.14 3.38
N LYS A 2 12.34 -8.20 4.01
CA LYS A 2 12.92 -9.46 4.51
C LYS A 2 13.54 -9.24 5.88
N ASN A 3 13.12 -10.07 6.85
CA ASN A 3 13.62 -10.10 8.23
C ASN A 3 13.66 -8.71 8.91
N VAL A 4 12.56 -7.95 8.77
CA VAL A 4 12.47 -6.58 9.28
C VAL A 4 11.95 -6.56 10.72
N ASP A 5 12.69 -5.89 11.60
CA ASP A 5 12.26 -5.54 12.95
C ASP A 5 12.04 -4.03 13.03
N PHE A 6 11.10 -3.55 13.84
CA PHE A 6 10.94 -2.11 14.06
C PHE A 6 10.50 -1.80 15.49
N GLN A 7 11.10 -0.76 16.05
CA GLN A 7 10.82 -0.23 17.38
C GLN A 7 10.83 1.29 17.32
N TYR A 8 9.76 1.93 17.80
CA TYR A 8 9.75 3.37 17.98
C TYR A 8 10.76 3.81 19.04
N PRO A 9 11.48 4.94 18.84
CA PRO A 9 12.36 5.49 19.86
C PRO A 9 11.60 5.72 21.19
N GLY A 10 12.16 5.22 22.29
CA GLY A 10 11.56 5.34 23.63
C GLY A 10 10.42 4.36 23.93
N SER A 11 10.09 3.43 23.02
CA SER A 11 9.15 2.34 23.34
C SER A 11 9.86 1.17 23.99
N ASP A 12 9.27 0.55 25.01
CA ASP A 12 9.82 -0.65 25.65
C ASP A 12 9.59 -1.94 24.84
N ARG A 13 8.72 -1.91 23.83
CA ARG A 13 8.36 -3.06 23.00
C ARG A 13 8.65 -2.79 21.52
N LYS A 14 9.13 -3.81 20.81
CA LYS A 14 9.17 -3.80 19.34
C LYS A 14 7.75 -3.86 18.81
N GLN A 15 7.42 -2.99 17.85
CA GLN A 15 6.13 -3.01 17.18
C GLN A 15 6.07 -4.06 16.08
N LEU A 16 7.22 -4.38 15.48
CA LEU A 16 7.35 -5.39 14.43
C LEU A 16 8.57 -6.26 14.67
N ILE A 17 8.42 -7.56 14.46
CA ILE A 17 9.40 -8.59 14.78
C ILE A 17 9.42 -9.61 13.63
N ASP A 18 10.58 -9.73 12.99
CA ASP A 18 10.88 -10.70 11.93
C ASP A 18 9.85 -10.70 10.79
N ILE A 19 9.56 -9.50 10.27
CA ILE A 19 8.59 -9.34 9.18
C ILE A 19 9.25 -9.67 7.85
N SER A 20 8.66 -10.63 7.13
CA SER A 20 9.02 -10.96 5.76
C SER A 20 7.76 -10.99 4.89
N MET A 21 7.74 -10.19 3.83
CA MET A 21 6.59 -10.04 2.94
C MET A 21 6.98 -9.50 1.56
N GLN A 22 6.13 -9.77 0.57
CA GLN A 22 6.28 -9.30 -0.80
C GLN A 22 4.95 -8.75 -1.31
N CYS A 23 5.00 -7.63 -2.04
CA CYS A 23 3.88 -7.11 -2.82
C CYS A 23 4.25 -7.13 -4.30
N SER A 24 3.24 -7.33 -5.14
CA SER A 24 3.32 -7.22 -6.59
C SER A 24 2.09 -6.48 -7.13
N LEU A 25 2.09 -6.15 -8.43
CA LEU A 25 0.92 -5.54 -9.09
C LEU A 25 -0.33 -6.44 -9.06
N ALA A 26 -0.16 -7.76 -8.90
CA ALA A 26 -1.27 -8.70 -8.79
C ALA A 26 -1.73 -8.91 -7.34
N SER A 27 -1.02 -8.36 -6.35
CA SER A 27 -1.33 -8.61 -4.95
C SER A 27 -2.70 -8.03 -4.58
N ARG A 28 -3.50 -8.82 -3.87
CA ARG A 28 -4.78 -8.43 -3.30
C ARG A 28 -4.79 -8.88 -1.85
N VAL A 29 -4.25 -8.03 -0.97
CA VAL A 29 -3.89 -8.37 0.40
C VAL A 29 -4.84 -7.70 1.38
N ALA A 30 -5.40 -8.47 2.30
CA ALA A 30 -6.07 -7.96 3.49
C ALA A 30 -5.14 -8.06 4.71
N VAL A 31 -4.86 -6.95 5.37
CA VAL A 31 -4.11 -6.90 6.62
C VAL A 31 -5.09 -6.90 7.78
N ILE A 32 -5.10 -8.00 8.54
CA ILE A 32 -6.02 -8.23 9.66
C ILE A 32 -5.24 -8.43 10.96
N GLY A 33 -5.87 -8.13 12.09
CA GLY A 33 -5.23 -8.27 13.41
C GLY A 33 -5.86 -7.37 14.46
N PRO A 34 -5.63 -7.63 15.76
CA PRO A 34 -6.17 -6.80 16.84
C PRO A 34 -5.60 -5.38 16.82
N ASN A 35 -6.29 -4.46 17.50
CA ASN A 35 -5.81 -3.09 17.65
C ASN A 35 -4.46 -3.07 18.39
N GLY A 36 -3.53 -2.26 17.90
CA GLY A 36 -2.18 -2.20 18.49
C GLY A 36 -1.25 -3.37 18.14
N ALA A 37 -1.65 -4.30 17.27
CA ALA A 37 -0.81 -5.41 16.82
C ALA A 37 0.39 -5.01 15.96
N GLY A 38 0.41 -3.79 15.43
CA GLY A 38 1.45 -3.29 14.52
C GLY A 38 1.01 -3.06 13.07
N LYS A 39 -0.28 -3.20 12.73
CA LYS A 39 -0.82 -3.02 11.36
C LYS A 39 -0.44 -1.67 10.75
N SER A 40 -0.75 -0.56 11.41
CA SER A 40 -0.42 0.76 10.89
C SER A 40 1.11 0.98 10.80
N THR A 41 1.89 0.42 11.73
CA THR A 41 3.36 0.45 11.66
C THR A 41 3.88 -0.33 10.45
N LEU A 42 3.29 -1.48 10.15
CA LEU A 42 3.61 -2.26 8.96
C LEU A 42 3.33 -1.47 7.67
N ILE A 43 2.17 -0.80 7.62
CA ILE A 43 1.81 0.06 6.49
C ILE A 43 2.79 1.23 6.34
N LYS A 44 3.17 1.88 7.44
CA LYS A 44 4.14 2.99 7.40
C LYS A 44 5.51 2.57 6.88
N LEU A 45 6.00 1.36 7.22
CA LEU A 45 7.21 0.81 6.60
C LEU A 45 7.00 0.52 5.10
N LEU A 46 5.81 0.04 4.72
CA LEU A 46 5.47 -0.27 3.33
C LEU A 46 5.39 0.98 2.48
N THR A 47 4.77 2.05 2.97
CA THR A 47 4.69 3.35 2.29
C THR A 47 6.04 4.06 2.34
N GLY A 48 6.86 3.82 3.36
CA GLY A 48 8.19 4.42 3.53
C GLY A 48 8.17 5.67 4.41
N GLU A 49 7.10 5.88 5.16
CA GLU A 49 7.01 6.94 6.18
C GLU A 49 7.98 6.72 7.34
N ILE A 50 8.35 5.46 7.59
CA ILE A 50 9.36 5.09 8.57
C ILE A 50 10.37 4.13 7.93
N GLU A 51 11.60 4.19 8.41
CA GLU A 51 12.68 3.28 8.03
C GLU A 51 12.98 2.32 9.19
N SER A 52 13.47 1.14 8.85
CA SER A 52 13.95 0.18 9.84
C SER A 52 15.46 0.04 9.73
N GLU A 53 16.13 0.00 10.89
CA GLU A 53 17.56 -0.26 11.00
C GLU A 53 17.90 -1.75 10.83
N ILE A 54 16.92 -2.65 10.96
CA ILE A 54 17.13 -4.10 10.98
C ILE A 54 16.35 -4.74 9.82
N GLY A 55 17.07 -5.52 9.01
CA GLY A 55 16.51 -6.24 7.87
C GLY A 55 16.66 -5.45 6.56
N THR A 56 15.89 -5.84 5.54
CA THR A 56 15.95 -5.18 4.22
C THR A 56 14.56 -4.83 3.72
N VAL A 57 14.35 -3.53 3.50
CA VAL A 57 13.19 -2.97 2.80
C VAL A 57 13.63 -2.56 1.41
N TRP A 58 13.17 -3.29 0.38
CA TRP A 58 13.45 -2.97 -1.02
C TRP A 58 12.15 -2.60 -1.73
N LYS A 59 12.21 -1.53 -2.53
CA LYS A 59 11.12 -1.06 -3.40
C LYS A 59 11.68 -0.87 -4.80
N HIS A 60 10.85 -1.13 -5.80
CA HIS A 60 11.23 -0.83 -7.18
C HIS A 60 11.31 0.70 -7.37
N PRO A 61 12.33 1.27 -8.04
CA PRO A 61 12.54 2.72 -8.10
C PRO A 61 11.38 3.54 -8.68
N ASN A 62 10.64 2.97 -9.63
CA ASN A 62 9.47 3.62 -10.24
C ASN A 62 8.15 3.25 -9.56
N LEU A 63 8.17 2.54 -8.43
CA LEU A 63 6.97 2.17 -7.71
C LEU A 63 6.29 3.43 -7.16
N ARG A 64 4.99 3.54 -7.40
CA ARG A 64 4.16 4.62 -6.86
C ARG A 64 3.10 3.97 -6.00
N ILE A 65 3.05 4.35 -4.73
CA ILE A 65 2.11 3.81 -3.77
C ILE A 65 1.15 4.94 -3.41
N ALA A 66 -0.14 4.76 -3.67
CA ALA A 66 -1.16 5.66 -3.17
C ALA A 66 -1.61 5.16 -1.79
N TYR A 67 -1.46 6.00 -0.77
CA TYR A 67 -1.90 5.69 0.58
C TYR A 67 -3.13 6.52 0.96
N VAL A 68 -4.23 5.82 1.23
CA VAL A 68 -5.47 6.40 1.76
C VAL A 68 -5.56 6.05 3.23
N ALA A 69 -5.17 7.00 4.09
CA ALA A 69 -5.25 6.85 5.54
C ALA A 69 -6.71 6.89 6.03
N GLN A 70 -6.97 6.35 7.23
CA GLN A 70 -8.26 6.53 7.94
C GLN A 70 -8.74 7.99 7.94
N HIS A 71 -7.79 8.90 8.14
CA HIS A 71 -8.01 10.33 8.29
C HIS A 71 -7.96 11.11 6.97
N ALA A 72 -8.01 10.44 5.80
CA ALA A 72 -8.01 11.14 4.51
C ALA A 72 -9.12 12.19 4.40
N PHE A 73 -10.25 11.99 5.09
CA PHE A 73 -11.33 12.97 5.18
C PHE A 73 -10.94 14.26 5.93
N HIS A 74 -10.03 14.20 6.92
CA HIS A 74 -9.55 15.41 7.61
C HIS A 74 -8.73 16.32 6.70
N HIS A 75 -8.06 15.78 5.67
CA HIS A 75 -7.39 16.61 4.68
C HIS A 75 -8.43 17.38 3.85
N ILE A 76 -9.47 16.69 3.39
CA ILE A 76 -10.58 17.30 2.66
C ILE A 76 -11.32 18.36 3.51
N GLU A 77 -11.41 18.17 4.82
CA GLU A 77 -12.01 19.15 5.75
C GLU A 77 -11.27 20.51 5.76
N GLN A 78 -10.00 20.56 5.38
CA GLN A 78 -9.25 21.81 5.23
C GLN A 78 -9.53 22.53 3.91
N HIS A 79 -10.20 21.85 2.97
CA HIS A 79 -10.49 22.33 1.62
C HIS A 79 -11.99 22.39 1.32
N LEU A 80 -12.84 22.46 2.34
CA LEU A 80 -14.30 22.45 2.16
C LEU A 80 -14.82 23.57 1.24
N ASP A 81 -14.10 24.69 1.17
CA ASP A 81 -14.48 25.85 0.35
C ASP A 81 -13.98 25.79 -1.09
N SER A 82 -13.10 24.84 -1.42
CA SER A 82 -12.64 24.57 -2.77
C SER A 82 -13.58 23.60 -3.49
N THR A 83 -13.52 23.60 -4.82
CA THR A 83 -14.12 22.54 -5.64
C THR A 83 -13.23 21.30 -5.65
N PRO A 84 -13.76 20.10 -5.94
CA PRO A 84 -12.95 18.89 -6.13
C PRO A 84 -11.83 19.06 -7.16
N ASN A 85 -12.10 19.81 -8.24
CA ASN A 85 -11.12 20.14 -9.25
C ASN A 85 -9.95 20.95 -8.67
N GLU A 86 -10.26 22.06 -7.99
CA GLU A 86 -9.28 22.92 -7.34
C GLU A 86 -8.47 22.17 -6.28
N TYR A 87 -9.08 21.26 -5.54
CA TYR A 87 -8.37 20.42 -4.57
C TYR A 87 -7.33 19.51 -5.23
N ILE A 88 -7.66 18.84 -6.35
CA ILE A 88 -6.68 18.05 -7.11
C ILE A 88 -5.58 18.94 -7.70
N GLN A 89 -5.93 20.11 -8.23
CA GLN A 89 -4.94 21.09 -8.70
C GLN A 89 -3.99 21.50 -7.58
N TRP A 90 -4.52 21.82 -6.40
CA TRP A 90 -3.72 22.19 -5.25
C TRP A 90 -2.80 21.06 -4.79
N ARG A 91 -3.33 19.83 -4.70
CA ARG A 91 -2.61 18.63 -4.23
C ARG A 91 -1.43 18.26 -5.13
N TYR A 92 -1.58 18.44 -6.44
CA TYR A 92 -0.57 18.07 -7.44
C TYR A 92 0.11 19.26 -8.12
N ALA A 93 -0.03 20.47 -7.56
CA ALA A 93 0.55 21.69 -8.14
C ALA A 93 2.08 21.61 -8.34
N THR A 94 2.78 20.85 -7.50
CA THR A 94 4.23 20.64 -7.57
C THR A 94 4.63 19.46 -8.45
N GLY A 95 3.67 18.78 -9.09
CA GLY A 95 3.89 17.56 -9.87
C GLY A 95 3.96 16.28 -9.02
N GLU A 96 4.06 16.42 -7.70
CA GLU A 96 4.03 15.32 -6.73
C GLU A 96 2.84 15.48 -5.79
N ASP A 97 2.52 14.41 -5.05
CA ASP A 97 1.43 14.41 -4.09
C ASP A 97 1.83 15.21 -2.84
N ARG A 98 1.33 16.44 -2.71
CA ARG A 98 1.61 17.29 -1.55
C ARG A 98 1.19 16.67 -0.22
N GLU A 99 0.11 15.89 -0.19
CA GLU A 99 -0.33 15.24 1.05
C GLU A 99 0.66 14.18 1.53
N GLU A 100 1.40 13.56 0.61
CA GLU A 100 2.46 12.60 0.91
C GLU A 100 3.74 13.32 1.35
N LEU A 101 4.10 14.40 0.65
CA LEU A 101 5.27 15.23 0.98
C LEU A 101 5.15 15.89 2.36
N ASP A 102 4.00 16.49 2.67
CA ASP A 102 3.77 17.16 3.96
C ASP A 102 3.80 16.18 5.14
N LYS A 103 3.40 14.93 4.93
CA LYS A 103 3.51 13.87 5.95
C LYS A 103 4.97 13.48 6.17
N ASN A 104 5.71 13.26 5.09
CA ASN A 104 7.12 12.88 5.15
C ASN A 104 8.00 14.02 5.71
N ASP A 105 7.74 15.29 5.38
CA ASP A 105 8.48 16.43 5.92
C ASP A 105 8.18 16.73 7.39
N ARG A 106 6.96 16.46 7.87
CA ARG A 106 6.66 16.52 9.31
C ARG A 106 7.42 15.47 10.11
N MET A 107 7.73 14.32 9.49
CA MET A 107 8.44 13.22 10.15
C MET A 107 9.97 13.35 10.04
N ASN A 108 10.49 13.89 8.92
CA ASN A 108 11.93 13.95 8.62
C ASN A 108 12.48 15.37 8.44
N GLY A 109 11.74 16.42 8.77
CA GLY A 109 12.12 17.82 8.51
C GLY A 109 13.47 18.24 9.10
N GLU A 110 13.82 17.75 10.30
CA GLU A 110 15.14 17.99 10.91
C GLU A 110 16.26 17.21 10.23
N ALA A 111 16.01 16.00 9.76
CA ALA A 111 16.98 15.19 9.03
C ALA A 111 17.25 15.78 7.63
N ASN A 112 16.19 16.19 6.91
CA ASN A 112 16.28 16.83 5.61
C ASN A 112 17.05 18.16 5.68
N LYS A 113 16.82 18.98 6.72
CA LYS A 113 17.61 20.20 6.96
C LYS A 113 19.09 19.90 7.18
N LYS A 114 19.40 18.90 8.01
CA LYS A 114 20.78 18.50 8.30
C LYS A 114 21.51 17.99 7.06
N VAL A 115 20.84 17.32 6.13
CA VAL A 115 21.42 16.86 4.86
C VAL A 115 21.79 18.05 3.96
N MET A 116 20.95 19.08 3.89
CA MET A 116 21.21 20.29 3.09
C MET A 116 22.35 21.15 3.67
N GLU A 117 22.62 21.06 4.97
CA GLU A 117 23.74 21.78 5.62
C GLU A 117 25.09 21.04 5.50
N GLN A 118 25.11 19.83 4.93
CA GLN A 118 26.35 19.05 4.79
C GLN A 118 27.33 19.69 3.82
N VAL A 119 28.59 19.72 4.24
CA VAL A 119 29.70 20.24 3.46
C VAL A 119 30.36 19.09 2.69
N PHE A 120 30.37 19.21 1.37
CA PHE A 120 30.95 18.24 0.45
C PHE A 120 32.27 18.75 -0.11
N VAL A 121 33.24 17.86 -0.28
CA VAL A 121 34.50 18.19 -0.96
C VAL A 121 34.39 17.78 -2.42
N ILE A 122 34.37 18.77 -3.31
CA ILE A 122 34.40 18.57 -4.76
C ILE A 122 35.58 19.35 -5.32
N ASP A 123 36.44 18.64 -6.06
CA ASP A 123 37.67 19.20 -6.65
C ASP A 123 38.57 19.90 -5.62
N GLY A 124 38.58 19.40 -4.37
CA GLY A 124 39.36 19.94 -3.26
C GLY A 124 38.72 21.10 -2.51
N GLU A 125 37.56 21.60 -2.96
CA GLU A 125 36.84 22.69 -2.31
C GLU A 125 35.65 22.20 -1.49
N LYS A 126 35.46 22.79 -0.31
CA LYS A 126 34.28 22.58 0.53
C LYS A 126 33.10 23.38 -0.05
N ARG A 127 32.04 22.69 -0.42
CA ARG A 127 30.81 23.27 -0.99
C ARG A 127 29.57 22.67 -0.34
N VAL A 128 28.49 23.44 -0.31
CA VAL A 128 27.20 23.01 0.23
C VAL A 128 26.17 23.07 -0.90
N ILE A 129 25.38 22.01 -1.04
CA ILE A 129 24.36 21.92 -2.09
C ILE A 129 23.24 22.92 -1.79
N GLU A 130 22.92 23.76 -2.76
CA GLU A 130 21.77 24.67 -2.68
C GLU A 130 20.53 23.99 -3.27
N GLU A 131 20.63 23.51 -4.51
CA GLU A 131 19.53 22.90 -5.24
C GLU A 131 20.04 21.85 -6.24
N ILE A 132 19.17 20.88 -6.56
CA ILE A 132 19.38 19.98 -7.70
C ILE A 132 18.48 20.48 -8.84
N VAL A 133 19.11 20.94 -9.92
CA VAL A 133 18.46 21.78 -10.94
C VAL A 133 17.90 20.96 -12.10
N GLY A 134 18.60 19.88 -12.48
CA GLY A 134 18.27 19.13 -13.68
C GLY A 134 18.91 17.74 -13.70
N ARG A 135 18.57 16.96 -14.72
CA ARG A 135 19.15 15.62 -14.94
C ARG A 135 19.59 15.44 -16.39
N ARG A 136 20.61 14.59 -16.59
CA ARG A 136 21.02 14.10 -17.91
C ARG A 136 21.29 12.61 -17.85
N LYS A 137 21.15 11.93 -18.99
CA LYS A 137 21.39 10.48 -19.09
C LYS A 137 22.90 10.19 -19.11
N LEU A 138 23.35 9.30 -18.23
CA LEU A 138 24.72 8.77 -18.20
C LEU A 138 24.68 7.25 -18.43
N LYS A 139 24.91 6.80 -19.66
CA LYS A 139 24.86 5.37 -20.04
C LYS A 139 23.53 4.72 -19.60
N GLN A 140 23.59 3.83 -18.60
CA GLN A 140 22.46 3.10 -18.00
C GLN A 140 21.90 3.74 -16.72
N SER A 141 22.36 4.95 -16.37
CA SER A 141 21.94 5.70 -15.18
C SER A 141 21.76 7.20 -15.52
N TYR A 142 21.68 8.04 -14.50
CA TYR A 142 21.49 9.49 -14.59
C TYR A 142 22.55 10.25 -13.77
N GLU A 143 22.88 11.45 -14.25
CA GLU A 143 23.59 12.47 -13.50
C GLU A 143 22.67 13.64 -13.26
N TYR A 144 22.83 14.30 -12.12
CA TYR A 144 22.04 15.46 -11.73
C TYR A 144 22.93 16.68 -11.63
N GLU A 145 22.41 17.80 -12.08
CA GLU A 145 23.06 19.10 -12.00
C GLU A 145 22.83 19.70 -10.62
N VAL A 146 23.90 20.02 -9.93
CA VAL A 146 23.88 20.51 -8.55
C VAL A 146 24.39 21.95 -8.53
N SER A 147 23.59 22.85 -7.97
CA SER A 147 23.97 24.22 -7.66
C SER A 147 24.52 24.33 -6.24
N TRP A 148 25.40 25.31 -6.03
CA TRP A 148 26.17 25.46 -4.80
C TRP A 148 25.83 26.77 -4.12
N VAL A 149 25.64 26.72 -2.80
CA VAL A 149 25.29 27.91 -2.00
C VAL A 149 26.30 29.03 -2.22
N GLY A 150 25.79 30.19 -2.62
CA GLY A 150 26.60 31.40 -2.82
C GLY A 150 27.48 31.38 -4.07
N ARG A 151 27.21 30.48 -5.04
CA ARG A 151 27.90 30.43 -6.33
C ARG A 151 26.94 30.67 -7.49
N SER A 152 27.51 30.99 -8.65
CA SER A 152 26.74 31.19 -9.87
C SER A 152 26.39 29.84 -10.52
N SER A 153 25.39 29.81 -11.40
CA SER A 153 25.04 28.63 -12.19
C SER A 153 26.18 28.11 -13.08
N VAL A 154 27.19 28.95 -13.34
CA VAL A 154 28.40 28.56 -14.08
C VAL A 154 29.26 27.55 -13.28
N ASP A 155 29.18 27.58 -11.95
CA ASP A 155 29.92 26.71 -11.05
C ASP A 155 29.18 25.38 -10.77
N ASN A 156 28.03 25.16 -11.40
CA ASN A 156 27.25 23.94 -11.24
C ASN A 156 28.07 22.71 -11.67
N THR A 157 27.86 21.61 -10.96
CA THR A 157 28.57 20.36 -11.25
C THR A 157 27.59 19.21 -11.40
N TRP A 158 27.94 18.26 -12.26
CA TRP A 158 27.16 17.06 -12.47
C TRP A 158 27.60 15.94 -11.53
N ILE A 159 26.68 15.41 -10.75
CA ILE A 159 26.93 14.34 -9.79
C ILE A 159 26.07 13.13 -10.16
N SER A 160 26.67 11.93 -10.14
CA SER A 160 25.95 10.68 -10.42
C SER A 160 24.84 10.41 -9.40
N ARG A 161 23.74 9.79 -9.85
CA ARG A 161 22.64 9.32 -9.00
C ARG A 161 23.10 8.60 -7.73
N GLN A 162 23.96 7.59 -7.87
CA GLN A 162 24.44 6.77 -6.76
C GLN A 162 25.08 7.63 -5.66
N LYS A 163 26.00 8.53 -6.05
CA LYS A 163 26.69 9.41 -5.12
C LYS A 163 25.73 10.36 -4.38
N LEU A 164 24.69 10.86 -5.05
CA LEU A 164 23.68 11.70 -4.40
C LEU A 164 22.74 10.90 -3.48
N GLU A 165 22.40 9.66 -3.85
CA GLU A 165 21.63 8.74 -2.99
C GLU A 165 22.43 8.39 -1.73
N ASP A 166 23.72 8.05 -1.87
CA ASP A 166 24.63 7.78 -0.74
C ASP A 166 24.79 9.01 0.18
N MET A 167 24.62 10.21 -0.35
CA MET A 167 24.65 11.49 0.39
C MET A 167 23.30 11.88 1.00
N GLY A 168 22.24 11.09 0.80
CA GLY A 168 20.91 11.36 1.36
C GLY A 168 20.02 12.28 0.53
N PHE A 169 20.40 12.62 -0.72
CA PHE A 169 19.61 13.49 -1.61
C PHE A 169 18.54 12.74 -2.43
N GLY A 170 18.16 11.52 -2.01
CA GLY A 170 17.16 10.71 -2.73
C GLY A 170 15.83 11.44 -2.98
N LYS A 171 15.38 12.25 -2.02
CA LYS A 171 14.15 13.07 -2.16
C LYS A 171 14.28 14.12 -3.28
N LYS A 172 15.38 14.86 -3.31
CA LYS A 172 15.64 15.89 -4.34
C LYS A 172 15.84 15.29 -5.72
N ILE A 173 16.45 14.12 -5.79
CA ILE A 173 16.53 13.34 -7.03
C ILE A 173 15.13 13.00 -7.56
N ALA A 174 14.23 12.54 -6.69
CA ALA A 174 12.86 12.21 -7.07
C ALA A 174 12.09 13.44 -7.59
N GLU A 175 12.22 14.59 -6.92
CA GLU A 175 11.60 15.86 -7.35
C GLU A 175 12.01 16.23 -8.79
N VAL A 176 13.31 16.16 -9.10
CA VAL A 176 13.85 16.44 -10.45
C VAL A 176 13.41 15.40 -11.47
N ASP A 177 13.40 14.12 -11.08
CA ASP A 177 12.94 13.04 -11.97
C ASP A 177 11.45 13.19 -12.32
N SER A 178 10.63 13.57 -11.35
CA SER A 178 9.21 13.83 -11.52
C SER A 178 8.95 15.05 -12.39
N ALA A 179 9.69 16.15 -12.16
CA ALA A 179 9.61 17.36 -12.97
C ALA A 179 9.98 17.09 -14.45
N GLU A 180 11.02 16.30 -14.70
CA GLU A 180 11.40 15.93 -16.07
C GLU A 180 10.43 14.93 -16.72
N ALA A 181 9.86 14.00 -15.96
CA ALA A 181 8.78 13.16 -16.45
C ALA A 181 7.55 14.00 -16.84
N ALA A 182 7.24 15.05 -16.06
CA ALA A 182 6.17 15.99 -16.38
C ALA A 182 6.45 16.77 -17.67
N LYS A 183 7.67 17.29 -17.85
CA LYS A 183 8.09 18.00 -19.08
C LYS A 183 8.01 17.11 -20.33
N MET A 184 8.31 15.82 -20.19
CA MET A 184 8.21 14.84 -21.27
C MET A 184 6.78 14.42 -21.61
N GLY A 185 5.76 15.00 -20.95
CA GLY A 185 4.35 14.64 -21.16
C GLY A 185 4.01 13.23 -20.68
N LEU A 186 4.88 12.61 -19.86
CA LEU A 186 4.62 11.32 -19.24
C LEU A 186 3.66 11.45 -18.05
N ASN A 187 3.55 12.65 -17.46
CA ASN A 187 2.57 12.94 -16.42
C ASN A 187 1.28 13.52 -16.99
N ARG A 188 0.18 13.22 -16.32
CA ARG A 188 -1.16 13.70 -16.69
C ARG A 188 -1.21 15.23 -16.56
N PRO A 189 -1.70 15.96 -17.58
CA PRO A 189 -1.76 17.41 -17.50
C PRO A 189 -2.79 17.84 -16.45
N LEU A 190 -2.39 18.76 -15.56
CA LEU A 190 -3.22 19.28 -14.47
C LEU A 190 -4.19 20.37 -14.96
N THR A 191 -4.99 20.03 -15.97
CA THR A 191 -6.02 20.93 -16.54
C THR A 191 -7.39 20.60 -15.98
N ALA A 192 -8.26 21.61 -15.86
CA ALA A 192 -9.60 21.42 -15.33
C ALA A 192 -10.37 20.31 -16.08
N LYS A 193 -10.26 20.27 -17.42
CA LYS A 193 -10.90 19.26 -18.28
C LYS A 193 -10.41 17.84 -17.99
N GLU A 194 -9.10 17.66 -17.81
CA GLU A 194 -8.52 16.35 -17.55
C GLU A 194 -8.85 15.84 -16.13
N ILE A 195 -8.90 16.75 -15.16
CA ILE A 195 -9.32 16.46 -13.79
C ILE A 195 -10.82 16.10 -13.72
N GLU A 196 -11.67 16.84 -14.44
CA GLU A 196 -13.09 16.51 -14.53
C GLU A 196 -13.31 15.13 -15.15
N LYS A 197 -12.61 14.83 -16.25
CA LYS A 197 -12.66 13.51 -16.89
C LYS A 197 -12.24 12.41 -15.92
N HIS A 198 -11.14 12.61 -15.19
CA HIS A 198 -10.66 11.66 -14.17
C HIS A 198 -11.69 11.41 -13.07
N LEU A 199 -12.25 12.48 -12.52
CA LEU A 199 -13.25 12.37 -11.46
C LEU A 199 -14.52 11.66 -11.94
N THR A 200 -14.90 11.88 -13.20
CA THR A 200 -16.00 11.18 -13.85
C THR A 200 -15.71 9.69 -14.02
N GLU A 201 -14.48 9.32 -14.41
CA GLU A 201 -14.03 7.92 -14.48
C GLU A 201 -14.09 7.22 -13.11
N VAL A 202 -13.90 7.96 -12.02
CA VAL A 202 -14.04 7.47 -10.63
C VAL A 202 -15.51 7.51 -10.16
N GLY A 203 -16.42 8.02 -10.99
CA GLY A 203 -17.86 8.05 -10.73
C GLY A 203 -18.37 9.30 -10.02
N LEU A 204 -17.59 10.38 -9.97
CA LEU A 204 -18.03 11.70 -9.52
C LEU A 204 -18.41 12.54 -10.75
N GLU A 205 -19.70 12.86 -10.88
CA GLU A 205 -20.21 13.59 -12.05
C GLU A 205 -19.56 14.96 -12.21
N ALA A 206 -19.45 15.42 -13.46
CA ALA A 206 -18.77 16.66 -13.83
C ALA A 206 -19.29 17.89 -13.06
N GLU A 207 -20.60 17.99 -12.84
CA GLU A 207 -21.22 19.10 -12.09
C GLU A 207 -20.69 19.18 -10.65
N PHE A 208 -20.56 18.03 -9.99
CA PHE A 208 -19.99 17.95 -8.64
C PHE A 208 -18.49 18.17 -8.65
N ALA A 209 -17.79 17.75 -9.70
CA ALA A 209 -16.34 17.86 -9.82
C ALA A 209 -15.86 19.32 -9.97
N THR A 210 -16.56 20.14 -10.76
CA THR A 210 -16.08 21.49 -11.14
C THR A 210 -16.87 22.65 -10.54
N HIS A 211 -18.16 22.49 -10.23
CA HIS A 211 -19.03 23.61 -9.85
C HIS A 211 -19.46 23.56 -8.37
N SER A 212 -19.52 22.36 -7.79
CA SER A 212 -19.87 22.18 -6.38
C SER A 212 -18.65 22.33 -5.48
N ARG A 213 -18.84 23.00 -4.33
CA ARG A 213 -17.83 23.01 -3.27
C ARG A 213 -17.83 21.69 -2.52
N ILE A 214 -16.65 21.29 -2.04
CA ILE A 214 -16.46 20.06 -1.26
C ILE A 214 -17.39 20.01 -0.04
N ARG A 215 -17.69 21.15 0.60
CA ARG A 215 -18.65 21.26 1.71
C ARG A 215 -20.01 20.65 1.39
N GLY A 216 -20.50 20.83 0.15
CA GLY A 216 -21.83 20.38 -0.29
C GLY A 216 -21.87 18.93 -0.77
N LEU A 217 -20.73 18.24 -0.83
CA LEU A 217 -20.68 16.85 -1.27
C LEU A 217 -21.22 15.90 -0.19
N SER A 218 -21.95 14.88 -0.64
CA SER A 218 -22.34 13.75 0.20
C SER A 218 -21.11 12.98 0.70
N GLY A 219 -21.31 12.11 1.71
CA GLY A 219 -20.27 11.19 2.19
C GLY A 219 -19.63 10.43 1.03
N GLY A 220 -20.43 9.70 0.24
CA GLY A 220 -19.93 8.95 -0.91
C GLY A 220 -19.28 9.78 -2.02
N GLN A 221 -19.71 11.01 -2.24
CA GLN A 221 -19.04 11.90 -3.18
C GLN A 221 -17.65 12.33 -2.69
N LYS A 222 -17.50 12.62 -1.39
CA LYS A 222 -16.17 12.89 -0.79
C LYS A 222 -15.24 11.69 -0.91
N VAL A 223 -15.77 10.48 -0.82
CA VAL A 223 -15.02 9.23 -0.95
C VAL A 223 -14.47 9.07 -2.36
N LYS A 224 -15.33 9.27 -3.36
CA LYS A 224 -14.93 9.29 -4.76
C LYS A 224 -13.87 10.36 -5.03
N LEU A 225 -13.96 11.52 -4.36
CA LEU A 225 -12.91 12.54 -4.43
C LEU A 225 -11.59 12.08 -3.80
N VAL A 226 -11.59 11.49 -2.60
CA VAL A 226 -10.37 10.96 -1.96
C VAL A 226 -9.69 9.93 -2.87
N ILE A 227 -10.47 8.95 -3.36
CA ILE A 227 -9.97 7.89 -4.23
C ILE A 227 -9.47 8.49 -5.54
N GLY A 228 -10.24 9.39 -6.15
CA GLY A 228 -9.86 10.07 -7.37
C GLY A 228 -8.57 10.86 -7.21
N ALA A 229 -8.44 11.64 -6.15
CA ALA A 229 -7.21 12.34 -5.84
C ALA A 229 -6.04 11.36 -5.71
N ALA A 230 -6.16 10.32 -4.88
CA ALA A 230 -5.11 9.31 -4.71
C ALA A 230 -4.73 8.57 -6.00
N MET A 231 -5.66 8.41 -6.94
CA MET A 231 -5.46 7.75 -8.23
C MET A 231 -4.86 8.67 -9.32
N TRP A 232 -4.78 9.98 -9.09
CA TRP A 232 -4.34 10.95 -10.09
C TRP A 232 -2.96 10.63 -10.66
N ASN A 233 -2.01 10.27 -9.79
CA ASN A 233 -0.65 9.89 -10.16
C ASN A 233 -0.51 8.46 -10.70
N LYS A 234 -1.62 7.80 -11.07
CA LYS A 234 -1.65 6.42 -11.60
C LYS A 234 -0.76 5.49 -10.75
N PRO A 235 -1.10 5.30 -9.46
CA PRO A 235 -0.30 4.47 -8.58
C PRO A 235 -0.24 3.04 -9.10
N HIS A 236 0.85 2.36 -8.78
CA HIS A 236 1.05 0.94 -9.05
C HIS A 236 0.48 0.06 -7.93
N MET A 237 0.46 0.61 -6.72
CA MET A 237 -0.06 -0.01 -5.51
C MET A 237 -1.01 0.95 -4.81
N LEU A 238 -2.15 0.45 -4.34
CA LEU A 238 -3.10 1.16 -3.51
C LEU A 238 -3.09 0.56 -2.10
N VAL A 239 -2.95 1.42 -1.09
CA VAL A 239 -3.04 1.05 0.32
C VAL A 239 -4.22 1.78 0.96
N LEU A 240 -5.18 1.04 1.50
CA LEU A 240 -6.38 1.57 2.14
C LEU A 240 -6.37 1.19 3.62
N ASP A 241 -6.34 2.19 4.51
CA ASP A 241 -6.35 1.96 5.97
C ASP A 241 -7.76 2.14 6.55
N GLU A 242 -8.38 1.02 6.93
CA GLU A 242 -9.73 0.92 7.49
C GLU A 242 -10.81 1.69 6.70
N PRO A 243 -10.96 1.42 5.39
CA PRO A 243 -11.92 2.15 4.55
C PRO A 243 -13.37 1.97 5.03
N THR A 244 -13.69 0.86 5.70
CA THR A 244 -15.05 0.57 6.16
C THR A 244 -15.55 1.48 7.28
N ASN A 245 -14.67 2.19 7.99
CA ASN A 245 -15.03 2.93 9.20
C ASN A 245 -15.75 4.27 8.91
N TYR A 246 -15.61 4.81 7.71
CA TYR A 246 -16.10 6.15 7.36
C TYR A 246 -16.98 6.16 6.11
N LEU A 247 -17.28 4.98 5.57
CA LEU A 247 -18.05 4.79 4.35
C LEU A 247 -19.44 4.27 4.67
N ASP A 248 -20.44 4.86 4.01
CA ASP A 248 -21.76 4.25 3.94
C ASP A 248 -21.72 2.99 3.04
N ARG A 249 -22.81 2.22 3.07
CA ARG A 249 -22.92 0.94 2.34
C ARG A 249 -22.80 1.13 0.82
N GLU A 250 -23.35 2.21 0.28
CA GLU A 250 -23.32 2.49 -1.17
C GLU A 250 -21.90 2.82 -1.63
N SER A 251 -21.20 3.68 -0.88
CA SER A 251 -19.82 4.08 -1.12
C SER A 251 -18.86 2.92 -0.99
N LEU A 252 -19.09 2.04 -0.01
CA LEU A 252 -18.30 0.82 0.16
C LEU A 252 -18.47 -0.13 -1.03
N GLY A 253 -19.69 -0.25 -1.57
CA GLY A 253 -19.98 -1.01 -2.78
C GLY A 253 -19.28 -0.44 -4.02
N ALA A 254 -19.32 0.89 -4.21
CA ALA A 254 -18.63 1.56 -5.30
C ALA A 254 -17.10 1.39 -5.19
N LEU A 255 -16.53 1.53 -3.99
CA LEU A 255 -15.11 1.29 -3.73
C LEU A 255 -14.72 -0.16 -4.03
N ALA A 256 -15.55 -1.13 -3.63
CA ALA A 256 -15.31 -2.55 -3.90
C ALA A 256 -15.26 -2.84 -5.41
N MET A 257 -16.17 -2.26 -6.19
CA MET A 257 -16.17 -2.38 -7.66
C MET A 257 -14.91 -1.77 -8.29
N ALA A 258 -14.55 -0.54 -7.87
CA ALA A 258 -13.34 0.12 -8.36
C ALA A 258 -12.06 -0.68 -8.05
N ILE A 259 -11.96 -1.29 -6.86
CA ILE A 259 -10.82 -2.14 -6.49
C ILE A 259 -10.74 -3.40 -7.36
N LYS A 260 -11.87 -3.98 -7.76
CA LYS A 260 -11.90 -5.17 -8.63
C LYS A 260 -11.40 -4.87 -10.04
N GLU A 261 -11.73 -3.71 -10.58
CA GLU A 261 -11.31 -3.28 -11.92
C GLU A 261 -9.88 -2.70 -11.95
N TYR A 262 -9.38 -2.25 -10.81
CA TYR A 262 -8.04 -1.69 -10.70
C TYR A 262 -6.96 -2.75 -11.03
N GLY A 263 -6.11 -2.45 -12.01
CA GLY A 263 -5.05 -3.37 -12.49
C GLY A 263 -3.76 -3.36 -11.67
N GLY A 264 -3.63 -2.48 -10.67
CA GLY A 264 -2.48 -2.44 -9.76
C GLY A 264 -2.67 -3.33 -8.52
N GLY A 265 -1.67 -3.37 -7.64
CA GLY A 265 -1.75 -4.16 -6.42
C GLY A 265 -2.51 -3.41 -5.32
N VAL A 266 -3.22 -4.12 -4.45
CA VAL A 266 -4.05 -3.52 -3.41
C VAL A 266 -3.75 -4.16 -2.06
N VAL A 267 -3.55 -3.32 -1.06
CA VAL A 267 -3.39 -3.69 0.35
C VAL A 267 -4.47 -2.98 1.15
N ILE A 268 -5.34 -3.73 1.81
CA ILE A 268 -6.47 -3.20 2.58
C ILE A 268 -6.26 -3.58 4.04
N VAL A 269 -6.15 -2.61 4.94
CA VAL A 269 -6.26 -2.84 6.37
C VAL A 269 -7.74 -2.78 6.71
N THR A 270 -8.30 -3.86 7.27
CA THR A 270 -9.70 -3.85 7.69
C THR A 270 -9.97 -4.89 8.76
N HIS A 271 -10.92 -4.59 9.64
CA HIS A 271 -11.56 -5.57 10.52
C HIS A 271 -12.81 -6.25 9.92
N ASN A 272 -13.29 -5.77 8.77
CA ASN A 272 -14.49 -6.29 8.12
C ASN A 272 -14.16 -7.50 7.23
N ARG A 273 -14.58 -8.68 7.69
CA ARG A 273 -14.34 -9.95 6.98
C ARG A 273 -15.02 -10.00 5.62
N GLU A 274 -16.30 -9.60 5.54
CA GLU A 274 -17.07 -9.63 4.30
C GLU A 274 -16.41 -8.78 3.21
N PHE A 275 -15.90 -7.60 3.58
CA PHE A 275 -15.19 -6.71 2.66
C PHE A 275 -13.85 -7.32 2.21
N SER A 276 -13.08 -7.89 3.14
CA SER A 276 -11.79 -8.50 2.83
C SER A 276 -11.92 -9.76 1.96
N GLU A 277 -12.88 -10.64 2.25
CA GLU A 277 -13.07 -11.90 1.53
C GLU A 277 -13.60 -11.68 0.10
N ALA A 278 -14.36 -10.59 -0.12
CA ALA A 278 -14.88 -10.23 -1.42
C ALA A 278 -13.84 -9.64 -2.38
N LEU A 279 -12.72 -9.11 -1.87
CA LEU A 279 -11.75 -8.32 -2.62
C LEU A 279 -10.32 -8.87 -2.59
N CYS A 280 -9.94 -9.54 -1.51
CA CYS A 280 -8.57 -9.98 -1.25
C CYS A 280 -8.42 -11.50 -1.41
N THR A 281 -7.33 -11.91 -2.05
CA THR A 281 -6.95 -13.32 -2.23
C THR A 281 -5.88 -13.77 -1.23
N GLU A 282 -5.22 -12.81 -0.58
CA GLU A 282 -4.19 -12.99 0.42
C GLU A 282 -4.60 -12.28 1.72
N VAL A 283 -4.28 -12.89 2.86
CA VAL A 283 -4.56 -12.36 4.18
C VAL A 283 -3.27 -12.36 4.99
N TRP A 284 -2.87 -11.19 5.45
CA TRP A 284 -1.75 -11.00 6.37
C TRP A 284 -2.29 -10.79 7.78
N LYS A 285 -2.16 -11.83 8.61
CA LYS A 285 -2.51 -11.74 10.01
C LYS A 285 -1.33 -11.15 10.78
N VAL A 286 -1.52 -9.95 11.32
CA VAL A 286 -0.56 -9.28 12.19
C VAL A 286 -1.01 -9.46 13.63
N ASP A 287 -0.16 -10.08 14.44
CA ASP A 287 -0.42 -10.32 15.86
C ASP A 287 0.87 -10.23 16.66
N ASN A 288 0.84 -9.50 17.79
CA ASN A 288 2.00 -9.23 18.64
C ASN A 288 3.28 -8.86 17.87
N GLY A 289 3.14 -8.00 16.85
CA GLY A 289 4.23 -7.53 16.00
C GLY A 289 4.78 -8.56 15.01
N ARG A 290 4.20 -9.76 14.91
CA ARG A 290 4.58 -10.76 13.90
C ARG A 290 3.54 -10.82 12.80
N LEU A 291 4.00 -11.07 11.58
CA LEU A 291 3.14 -11.24 10.41
C LEU A 291 3.12 -12.71 9.99
N THR A 292 1.91 -13.26 9.89
CA THR A 292 1.66 -14.59 9.33
C THR A 292 0.88 -14.41 8.02
N PRO A 293 1.53 -14.56 6.86
CA PRO A 293 0.87 -14.46 5.57
C PRO A 293 0.12 -15.76 5.26
N SER A 294 -1.05 -15.64 4.64
CA SER A 294 -1.87 -16.75 4.17
C SER A 294 -2.52 -16.40 2.83
N GLY A 295 -2.72 -17.36 1.92
CA GLY A 295 -3.34 -17.13 0.61
C GLY A 295 -2.66 -17.85 -0.55
N HIS A 296 -3.26 -17.75 -1.74
CA HIS A 296 -2.92 -18.57 -2.92
C HIS A 296 -1.55 -18.27 -3.56
N ASN A 297 -0.91 -17.15 -3.22
CA ASN A 297 0.39 -16.75 -3.79
C ASN A 297 1.58 -16.87 -2.83
N TRP A 298 1.39 -17.33 -1.58
CA TRP A 298 2.52 -17.58 -0.70
C TRP A 298 3.17 -18.92 -1.03
N VAL A 299 3.91 -18.97 -2.14
CA VAL A 299 4.86 -20.05 -2.39
C VAL A 299 6.09 -19.76 -1.55
N SER A 300 6.10 -20.28 -0.32
CA SER A 300 7.30 -20.34 0.49
C SER A 300 8.33 -21.23 -0.22
N GLY A 301 9.36 -20.61 -0.77
CA GLY A 301 10.65 -21.28 -0.93
C GLY A 301 11.10 -21.76 0.45
N ASN A 302 11.08 -23.08 0.63
CA ASN A 302 11.54 -23.86 1.79
C ASN A 302 10.87 -23.55 3.13
N GLY A 303 9.84 -24.33 3.46
CA GLY A 303 9.34 -24.49 4.82
C GLY A 303 7.82 -24.50 4.87
N SER A 304 7.24 -25.67 4.62
CA SER A 304 5.83 -25.93 4.88
C SER A 304 5.58 -25.95 6.40
N THR A 305 5.46 -24.78 7.01
CA THR A 305 4.80 -24.66 8.30
C THR A 305 3.31 -24.56 8.03
N ALA A 306 2.68 -25.74 7.93
CA ALA A 306 1.23 -25.82 8.01
C ALA A 306 0.79 -25.13 9.31
N ILE A 307 -0.05 -24.11 9.20
CA ILE A 307 -0.71 -23.49 10.33
C ILE A 307 -1.51 -24.61 11.01
N LYS A 308 -1.09 -25.02 12.22
CA LYS A 308 -1.96 -25.83 13.09
C LYS A 308 -3.07 -24.90 13.56
N GLU A 309 -4.25 -25.05 12.98
CA GLU A 309 -5.49 -24.51 13.53
C GLU A 309 -5.61 -25.03 14.96
N GLN A 310 -5.70 -24.13 15.95
CA GLN A 310 -6.07 -24.51 17.30
C GLN A 310 -7.50 -25.04 17.26
N GLU A 311 -7.68 -26.28 17.72
CA GLU A 311 -8.99 -26.91 17.87
C GLU A 311 -9.86 -26.06 18.82
N ALA A 312 -11.13 -25.90 18.49
CA ALA A 312 -12.09 -25.17 19.32
C ALA A 312 -12.29 -25.95 20.63
N GLU A 313 -11.92 -25.35 21.76
CA GLU A 313 -12.18 -25.91 23.09
C GLU A 313 -13.67 -25.76 23.47
N ASP A 314 -14.16 -26.71 24.26
CA ASP A 314 -15.52 -26.73 24.78
C ASP A 314 -15.81 -25.46 25.61
N MET A 315 -16.80 -24.67 25.20
CA MET A 315 -17.27 -23.51 25.95
C MET A 315 -18.47 -23.89 26.83
N VAL A 316 -18.43 -23.42 28.08
CA VAL A 316 -19.54 -23.50 29.04
C VAL A 316 -20.25 -22.15 29.04
N ASP A 317 -21.57 -22.16 28.83
CA ASP A 317 -22.35 -20.91 28.87
C ASP A 317 -22.54 -20.41 30.32
N ALA A 318 -22.99 -19.15 30.45
CA ALA A 318 -23.22 -18.51 31.76
C ALA A 318 -24.36 -19.16 32.59
N GLN A 319 -25.04 -20.19 32.06
CA GLN A 319 -26.07 -20.96 32.75
C GLN A 319 -25.63 -22.39 33.08
N GLY A 320 -24.36 -22.73 32.83
CA GLY A 320 -23.76 -24.00 33.25
C GLY A 320 -23.95 -25.16 32.28
N ASN A 321 -24.38 -24.92 31.03
CA ASN A 321 -24.49 -25.98 30.02
C ASN A 321 -23.20 -26.06 29.18
N THR A 322 -22.67 -27.27 29.03
CA THR A 322 -21.55 -27.58 28.12
C THR A 322 -22.05 -27.76 26.69
N ILE A 323 -21.64 -26.89 25.78
CA ILE A 323 -21.88 -27.05 24.34
C ILE A 323 -20.68 -27.78 23.75
N LYS A 324 -20.85 -29.07 23.39
CA LYS A 324 -19.78 -29.86 22.75
C LYS A 324 -19.51 -29.34 21.34
N ALA A 325 -18.24 -29.14 21.01
CA ALA A 325 -17.83 -28.76 19.66
C ALA A 325 -18.30 -29.81 18.62
N VAL A 326 -18.93 -29.37 17.54
CA VAL A 326 -19.32 -30.25 16.42
C VAL A 326 -18.06 -30.64 15.65
N GLU A 327 -17.67 -31.91 15.70
CA GLU A 327 -16.58 -32.45 14.89
C GLU A 327 -16.88 -32.25 13.40
N LYS A 328 -16.13 -31.38 12.73
CA LYS A 328 -16.15 -31.28 11.27
C LYS A 328 -15.48 -32.52 10.67
N LYS A 329 -16.19 -33.22 9.77
CA LYS A 329 -15.64 -34.35 9.00
C LYS A 329 -14.33 -33.95 8.31
N LYS A 330 -13.25 -34.72 8.55
CA LYS A 330 -11.95 -34.56 7.88
C LYS A 330 -12.12 -34.73 6.36
N LYS A 331 -11.70 -33.72 5.58
CA LYS A 331 -11.57 -33.85 4.12
C LYS A 331 -10.48 -34.88 3.79
N LEU A 332 -10.83 -35.89 3.00
CA LEU A 332 -9.93 -36.96 2.55
C LEU A 332 -8.78 -36.38 1.70
N THR A 333 -7.57 -36.92 1.88
CA THR A 333 -6.42 -36.51 1.06
C THR A 333 -6.55 -37.04 -0.38
N SER A 334 -5.90 -36.36 -1.34
CA SER A 334 -5.98 -36.72 -2.77
C SER A 334 -5.56 -38.18 -3.08
N LYS A 335 -4.69 -38.76 -2.25
CA LYS A 335 -4.29 -40.17 -2.33
C LYS A 335 -5.38 -41.13 -1.85
N GLU A 336 -6.12 -40.75 -0.80
CA GLU A 336 -7.24 -41.54 -0.25
C GLU A 336 -8.47 -41.49 -1.16
N LEU A 337 -8.76 -40.32 -1.76
CA LEU A 337 -9.79 -40.15 -2.80
C LEU A 337 -9.51 -41.04 -4.02
N ARG A 338 -8.26 -41.09 -4.49
CA ARG A 338 -7.86 -41.99 -5.59
C ARG A 338 -8.01 -43.47 -5.23
N LYS A 339 -7.69 -43.85 -4.00
CA LYS A 339 -7.82 -45.24 -3.52
C LYS A 339 -9.30 -45.65 -3.46
N LYS A 340 -10.17 -44.84 -2.85
CA LYS A 340 -11.62 -45.07 -2.81
C LYS A 340 -12.22 -45.17 -4.21
N LYS A 341 -11.79 -44.31 -5.15
CA LYS A 341 -12.27 -44.36 -6.54
C LYS A 341 -11.87 -45.65 -7.26
N LYS A 342 -10.67 -46.17 -7.00
CA LYS A 342 -10.20 -47.46 -7.55
C LYS A 342 -10.97 -48.64 -6.94
N GLU A 343 -11.19 -48.62 -5.63
CA GLU A 343 -11.93 -49.65 -4.89
C GLU A 343 -13.42 -49.70 -5.31
N ARG A 344 -14.02 -48.53 -5.60
CA ARG A 344 -15.37 -48.40 -6.17
C ARG A 344 -15.48 -48.96 -7.59
N MET A 345 -14.46 -48.75 -8.44
CA MET A 345 -14.41 -49.37 -9.77
C MET A 345 -14.26 -50.89 -9.69
N GLU A 346 -13.50 -51.41 -8.72
CA GLU A 346 -13.36 -52.85 -8.52
C GLU A 346 -14.66 -53.48 -7.97
N ARG A 347 -15.39 -52.79 -7.09
CA ARG A 347 -16.73 -53.21 -6.64
C ARG A 347 -17.77 -53.23 -7.75
N ARG A 348 -17.78 -52.20 -8.61
CA ARG A 348 -18.64 -52.18 -9.82
C ARG A 348 -18.33 -53.34 -10.77
N LYS A 349 -17.06 -53.73 -10.88
CA LYS A 349 -16.65 -54.91 -11.67
C LYS A 349 -17.04 -56.24 -11.03
N ARG A 350 -17.21 -56.28 -9.70
CA ARG A 350 -17.71 -57.44 -8.95
C ARG A 350 -19.25 -57.53 -8.87
N GLY A 351 -19.97 -56.56 -9.45
CA GLY A 351 -21.43 -56.56 -9.51
C GLY A 351 -22.14 -56.05 -8.25
N GLU A 352 -21.43 -55.36 -7.36
CA GLU A 352 -22.02 -54.73 -6.16
C GLU A 352 -22.63 -53.35 -6.52
N GLU A 353 -23.83 -53.04 -5.99
CA GLU A 353 -24.47 -51.72 -6.15
C GLU A 353 -23.70 -50.64 -5.38
N VAL A 354 -23.52 -49.47 -6.00
CA VAL A 354 -22.86 -48.33 -5.37
C VAL A 354 -23.69 -47.06 -5.56
N PHE A 355 -24.10 -46.41 -4.46
CA PHE A 355 -24.94 -45.22 -4.46
C PHE A 355 -24.15 -43.93 -4.74
N SER A 356 -24.85 -42.88 -5.21
CA SER A 356 -24.29 -41.58 -5.62
C SER A 356 -23.88 -40.68 -4.46
N ASP A 357 -24.48 -40.86 -3.29
CA ASP A 357 -24.34 -39.90 -2.18
C ASP A 357 -23.02 -40.06 -1.40
N GLU A 358 -22.16 -41.01 -1.81
CA GLU A 358 -20.76 -41.11 -1.37
C GLU A 358 -19.82 -40.14 -2.11
N ASP A 359 -20.30 -39.42 -3.13
CA ASP A 359 -19.48 -38.51 -3.95
C ASP A 359 -19.25 -37.12 -3.30
N ASP A 360 -19.96 -36.76 -2.23
CA ASP A 360 -19.95 -35.41 -1.63
C ASP A 360 -19.37 -35.32 -0.19
N LEU A 361 -18.45 -36.20 0.21
CA LEU A 361 -17.74 -36.13 1.50
C LEU A 361 -16.21 -36.03 1.40
#